data_AF-A0AB74EX29-F1
#
_entry.id   AF-A0AB74EX29-F1
#
_cell.length_a   1.000
_cell.length_b   1.000
_cell.length_c   1.000
_cell.angle_alpha   90.00
_cell.angle_beta   90.00
_cell.angle_gamma   90.00
#
_symmetry.space_group_name_H-M   'P 1'
#
loop_
_entity.id
_entity.type
_entity.pdbx_description
1 polymer ?
#
loop_
_entity_poly.entity_id
_entity_poly.type
_entity_poly.pdbx_seq_one_letter_code
_entity_poly.pdbx_strand_id
1 'polypeptide(L)' 'MGKNLRIKAARAALDMTQKDLAEAVGVTRQTMNAIEKGDYNPTIKLCVAICRVLGKTLDELFWEEA' A
#
# COMPACT_ATOMS: atom_id res chain seq x y z
N MET A 1 -7.68 6.82 9.39
CA MET A 1 -6.68 5.72 9.42
C MET A 1 -5.35 6.33 9.80
N GLY A 2 -4.52 5.63 10.58
CA GLY A 2 -3.13 6.04 10.78
C GLY A 2 -2.36 6.04 9.46
N LYS A 3 -1.17 6.66 9.42
CA LYS A 3 -0.28 6.60 8.25
C LYS A 3 0.07 5.13 7.96
N ASN A 4 -0.06 4.70 6.71
CA ASN A 4 0.30 3.34 6.27
C ASN A 4 1.81 3.22 6.03
N LEU A 5 2.60 3.38 7.11
CA LEU A 5 4.06 3.35 7.05
C LEU A 5 4.61 2.00 6.58
N ARG A 6 3.87 0.91 6.80
CA ARG A 6 4.26 -0.44 6.38
C ARG A 6 4.20 -0.64 4.87
N ILE A 7 3.21 -0.05 4.19
CA ILE A 7 3.15 -0.03 2.71
C ILE A 7 4.38 0.68 2.16
N LYS A 8 4.70 1.86 2.70
CA LYS A 8 5.89 2.62 2.30
C LYS A 8 7.18 1.82 2.51
N ALA A 9 7.31 1.13 3.66
CA ALA A 9 8.49 0.33 3.97
C ALA A 9 8.62 -0.89 3.04
N ALA A 10 7.55 -1.66 2.83
CA ALA A 10 7.53 -2.81 1.94
C ALA A 10 7.82 -2.40 0.48
N ARG A 11 7.28 -1.26 0.05
CA ARG A 11 7.57 -0.68 -1.27
C ARG A 11 9.05 -0.29 -1.42
N ALA A 12 9.62 0.35 -0.41
CA ALA A 12 11.03 0.74 -0.42
C ALA A 12 11.97 -0.48 -0.41
N ALA A 13 11.59 -1.58 0.24
CA ALA A 13 12.34 -2.84 0.22
C ALA A 13 12.40 -3.50 -1.17
N LEU A 14 11.53 -3.09 -2.10
CA LEU A 14 11.50 -3.53 -3.49
C LEU A 14 12.01 -2.46 -4.47
N ASP A 15 12.64 -1.39 -3.97
CA ASP A 15 13.08 -0.22 -4.74
C ASP A 15 11.98 0.44 -5.60
N MET A 16 10.71 0.25 -5.22
CA MET A 16 9.57 0.79 -5.95
C MET A 16 9.27 2.22 -5.51
N THR A 17 8.90 3.09 -6.44
CA THR A 17 8.31 4.40 -6.15
C THR A 17 6.80 4.31 -5.95
N GLN A 18 6.17 5.33 -5.37
CA GLN A 18 4.69 5.39 -5.27
C GLN A 18 4.02 5.26 -6.63
N LYS A 19 4.66 5.73 -7.70
CA LYS A 19 4.16 5.63 -9.07
C LYS A 19 4.19 4.18 -9.54
N ASP A 20 5.29 3.47 -9.30
CA ASP A 20 5.44 2.07 -9.72
C ASP A 20 4.41 1.16 -9.04
N LEU A 21 4.21 1.33 -7.73
CA LEU A 21 3.19 0.56 -7.01
C LEU A 21 1.77 0.93 -7.49
N ALA A 22 1.52 2.22 -7.77
CA ALA A 22 0.23 2.66 -8.28
C ALA A 22 -0.09 2.05 -9.65
N GLU A 23 0.87 2.05 -10.57
CA GLU A 23 0.76 1.44 -11.89
C GLU A 23 0.53 -0.08 -11.78
N ALA A 24 1.28 -0.77 -10.91
CA ALA A 24 1.14 -2.20 -10.69
C ALA A 24 -0.24 -2.63 -10.16
N VAL A 25 -0.94 -1.76 -9.42
CA VAL A 25 -2.27 -2.05 -8.86
C VAL A 25 -3.41 -1.32 -9.58
N GLY A 26 -3.11 -0.61 -10.67
CA GLY A 26 -4.11 0.04 -11.53
C GLY A 26 -4.76 1.27 -10.91
N VAL A 27 -4.03 2.05 -10.11
CA VAL A 27 -4.50 3.33 -9.53
C VAL A 27 -3.55 4.48 -9.88
N THR A 28 -3.95 5.71 -9.54
CA THR A 28 -3.08 6.87 -9.74
C THR A 28 -2.02 6.97 -8.64
N ARG A 29 -0.88 7.61 -8.93
CA ARG A 29 0.14 7.96 -7.91
C ARG A 29 -0.49 8.75 -6.75
N GLN A 30 -1.44 9.64 -7.04
CA GLN A 30 -2.13 10.43 -6.01
C GLN A 30 -2.96 9.53 -5.08
N THR A 31 -3.67 8.55 -5.64
CA THR A 31 -4.40 7.54 -4.87
C THR A 31 -3.44 6.75 -3.97
N MET A 32 -2.30 6.30 -4.49
CA MET A 32 -1.30 5.58 -3.70
C MET A 32 -0.72 6.45 -2.57
N ASN A 33 -0.44 7.72 -2.85
CA ASN A 33 0.00 8.67 -1.82
C ASN A 33 -1.06 8.91 -0.74
N ALA A 34 -2.35 9.01 -1.09
CA ALA A 34 -3.44 9.14 -0.12
C ALA A 34 -3.58 7.89 0.75
N ILE A 35 -3.39 6.70 0.17
CA ILE A 35 -3.32 5.42 0.91
C ILE A 35 -2.16 5.45 1.90
N GLU A 36 -0.93 5.76 1.45
CA GLU A 36 0.24 5.80 2.34
C GLU A 36 0.10 6.82 3.48
N LYS A 37 -0.60 7.93 3.25
CA LYS A 37 -0.89 8.93 4.28
C LYS A 37 -2.02 8.54 5.24
N GLY A 38 -2.85 7.55 4.89
CA GLY A 38 -4.05 7.19 5.65
C GLY A 38 -5.27 8.07 5.36
N ASP A 39 -5.18 8.92 4.33
CA ASP A 39 -6.23 9.86 3.89
C ASP A 39 -7.30 9.17 3.02
N TYR A 40 -7.02 7.95 2.56
CA TYR A 40 -7.95 7.15 1.75
C TYR A 40 -8.02 5.73 2.29
N ASN A 41 -9.25 5.23 2.46
CA ASN A 41 -9.50 3.84 2.82
C ASN A 41 -9.65 3.00 1.54
N PRO A 42 -8.67 2.17 1.17
CA PRO A 42 -8.74 1.32 -0.02
C PRO A 42 -9.82 0.24 0.11
N THR A 43 -10.37 -0.19 -1.03
CA THR A 43 -11.24 -1.38 -1.06
C THR A 43 -10.44 -2.64 -0.74
N ILE A 44 -11.09 -3.68 -0.23
CA ILE A 44 -10.44 -4.98 0.04
C ILE A 44 -9.73 -5.52 -1.22
N LYS A 45 -10.34 -5.35 -2.41
CA LYS A 45 -9.73 -5.74 -3.69
C LYS A 45 -8.38 -5.03 -3.91
N LEU A 46 -8.31 -3.73 -3.62
CA LEU A 46 -7.09 -2.95 -3.74
C LEU A 46 -6.06 -3.33 -2.67
N CYS A 47 -6.48 -3.59 -1.43
CA CYS A 47 -5.59 -4.11 -0.39
C CYS A 47 -4.94 -5.43 -0.81
N VAL A 48 -5.71 -6.37 -1.33
CA VAL A 48 -5.23 -7.66 -1.83
C VAL A 48 -4.28 -7.49 -3.02
N ALA A 49 -4.56 -6.56 -3.93
CA ALA A 49 -3.66 -6.26 -5.05
C ALA A 49 -2.31 -5.72 -4.55
N ILE A 50 -2.32 -4.76 -3.61
CA ILE A 50 -1.11 -4.21 -2.98
C ILE A 50 -0.31 -5.31 -2.28
N CYS A 51 -0.98 -6.17 -1.50
CA CYS A 51 -0.39 -7.33 -0.83
C CYS A 51 0.36 -8.24 -1.81
N ARG A 52 -0.27 -8.58 -2.94
CA ARG A 52 0.34 -9.44 -3.98
C ARG A 52 1.58 -8.80 -4.61
N VAL A 53 1.52 -7.52 -4.94
CA VAL A 53 2.66 -6.81 -5.55
C VAL A 53 3.82 -6.70 -4.57
N LEU A 54 3.54 -6.43 -3.29
CA LEU A 54 4.56 -6.25 -2.27
C LEU A 54 5.05 -7.57 -1.65
N GLY A 55 4.46 -8.72 -2.01
CA GLY A 55 4.79 -10.01 -1.42
C GLY A 55 4.47 -10.08 0.08
N LYS A 56 3.39 -9.41 0.51
CA LYS A 56 2.98 -9.26 1.91
C LYS A 56 1.54 -9.71 2.12
N THR A 57 1.20 -10.01 3.36
CA THR A 57 -0.15 -10.30 3.80
C THR A 57 -0.90 -9.04 4.25
N LEU A 58 -2.22 -9.13 4.40
CA LEU A 58 -3.04 -8.03 4.92
C LEU A 58 -2.61 -7.65 6.35
N ASP A 59 -2.31 -8.65 7.18
CA ASP A 59 -1.88 -8.45 8.57
C ASP A 59 -0.56 -7.67 8.64
N GLU A 60 0.40 -8.03 7.78
CA GLU A 60 1.69 -7.32 7.70
C GLU A 60 1.55 -5.86 7.26
N LEU A 61 0.56 -5.52 6.41
CA LEU A 61 0.46 -4.19 5.81
C LEU A 61 -0.56 -3.24 6.46
N PHE A 62 -1.70 -3.75 6.94
CA PHE A 62 -2.87 -2.93 7.29
C PHE A 62 -3.34 -3.06 8.74
N TRP A 63 -2.95 -4.11 9.45
CA TRP A 63 -3.36 -4.31 10.85
C TRP A 63 -2.34 -3.75 11.83
N GLU A 64 -2.75 -3.19 12.96
CA GLU A 64 -1.80 -2.84 14.02
C GLU A 64 -1.24 -4.12 14.64
N GLU A 65 0.04 -4.10 15.05
CA GLU A 65 0.55 -5.14 15.96
C GLU A 65 -0.19 -4.95 17.28
N ALA A 66 -0.77 -6.04 17.80
CA ALA A 66 -1.49 -6.04 19.07
C ALA A 66 -0.58 -5.67 20.24
#